data_AF-A0A958FZA2-F1
#
_entry.id   AF-A0A958FZA2-F1
#
_cell.length_a   1.000
_cell.length_b   1.000
_cell.length_c   1.000
_cell.angle_alpha   90.00
_cell.angle_beta   90.00
_cell.angle_gamma   90.00
#
_symmetry.space_group_name_H-M   'P 1'
#
loop_
_entity.id
_entity.type
_entity.pdbx_description
1 polymer ?
#
loop_
_entity_poly.entity_id
_entity_poly.type
_entity_poly.pdbx_seq_one_letter_code
_entity_poly.pdbx_strand_id
1 'polypeptide(L)'
;MDREQLKQLESDLWSAADSFRANSDLKSNEYSTPVLGIIFLKFADNNYRRHEKEILAEFEKLKGSRREKPIEEIAIEKCGFYLPENARYAHLRDLPEQEDIVKAIKIAMEEIEKYKPELEGVLPKEEYFRFSTGSEENR
;
A
#
# COMPACT_ATOMS: atom_id res chain seq x y z
N MET A 1 19.06 8.97 -5.86
CA MET A 1 18.93 8.26 -4.57
C MET A 1 20.19 7.43 -4.44
N ASP A 2 21.04 7.78 -3.46
CA ASP A 2 22.39 7.22 -3.32
C ASP A 2 22.37 5.93 -2.48
N ARG A 3 23.36 5.06 -2.64
CA ARG A 3 23.41 3.73 -1.99
C ARG A 3 23.43 3.82 -0.46
N GLU A 4 23.99 4.89 0.07
CA GLU A 4 24.00 5.23 1.49
C GLU A 4 22.60 5.59 2.01
N GLN A 5 21.80 6.30 1.22
CA GLN A 5 20.42 6.66 1.59
C GLN A 5 19.49 5.43 1.61
N LEU A 6 19.76 4.45 0.73
CA LEU A 6 19.08 3.15 0.73
C LEU A 6 19.41 2.34 1.99
N LYS A 7 20.69 2.29 2.40
CA LYS A 7 21.11 1.62 3.64
C LYS A 7 20.53 2.29 4.88
N GLN A 8 20.48 3.62 4.91
CA GLN A 8 19.89 4.34 6.02
C GLN A 8 18.38 4.08 6.10
N LEU A 9 17.67 4.13 4.98
CA LEU A 9 16.24 3.80 4.92
C LEU A 9 15.98 2.35 5.36
N GLU A 10 16.81 1.40 4.94
CA GLU A 10 16.76 0.01 5.38
C GLU A 10 17.00 -0.10 6.89
N SER A 11 18.02 0.58 7.42
CA SER A 11 18.31 0.62 8.86
C SER A 11 17.16 1.23 9.68
N ASP A 12 16.55 2.30 9.18
CA ASP A 12 15.44 3.00 9.84
C ASP A 12 14.17 2.13 9.83
N LEU A 13 13.89 1.44 8.72
CA LEU A 13 12.83 0.45 8.60
C LEU A 13 13.04 -0.73 9.56
N TRP A 14 14.26 -1.26 9.63
CA TRP A 14 14.63 -2.32 10.57
C TRP A 14 14.51 -1.87 12.02
N SER A 15 14.93 -0.65 12.34
CA SER A 15 14.85 -0.10 13.70
C SER A 15 13.41 0.21 14.11
N ALA A 16 12.58 0.70 13.18
CA ALA A 16 11.15 0.90 13.40
C ALA A 16 10.44 -0.43 13.61
N ALA A 17 10.76 -1.46 12.81
CA ALA A 17 10.24 -2.82 12.99
C ALA A 17 10.70 -3.45 14.31
N ASP A 18 11.95 -3.23 14.72
CA ASP A 18 12.49 -3.75 15.99
C ASP A 18 11.88 -3.03 17.21
N SER A 19 11.66 -1.73 17.11
CA SER A 19 10.96 -0.94 18.13
C SER A 19 9.49 -1.36 18.26
N PHE A 20 8.84 -1.67 17.13
CA PHE A 20 7.49 -2.22 17.15
C PHE A 20 7.48 -3.63 17.76
N ARG A 21 8.47 -4.48 17.45
CA ARG A 21 8.67 -5.84 18.04
C ARG A 21 8.90 -5.81 19.56
N ALA A 22 9.61 -4.80 20.07
CA ALA A 22 9.97 -4.70 21.48
C ALA A 22 8.82 -4.25 22.40
N ASN A 23 7.80 -3.59 21.85
CA ASN A 23 6.72 -2.96 22.63
C ASN A 23 5.39 -3.72 22.59
N SER A 24 5.40 -4.97 22.14
CA SER A 24 4.19 -5.58 21.62
C SER A 24 4.19 -7.09 21.91
N ASP A 25 3.32 -7.53 22.83
CA ASP A 25 3.25 -8.92 23.36
C ASP A 25 2.77 -9.98 22.32
N LEU A 26 2.82 -9.67 21.02
CA LEU A 26 2.39 -10.61 19.96
C LEU A 26 3.61 -11.35 19.38
N LYS A 27 3.41 -12.61 18.98
CA LYS A 27 4.47 -13.46 18.45
C LYS A 27 5.03 -12.85 17.15
N SER A 28 6.30 -13.10 16.84
CA SER A 28 7.00 -12.52 15.68
C SER A 28 6.30 -12.74 14.31
N ASN A 29 5.36 -13.67 14.21
CA ASN A 29 4.52 -13.94 13.04
C ASN A 29 3.28 -13.05 12.93
N GLU A 30 2.93 -12.28 13.97
CA GLU A 30 1.74 -11.43 14.01
C GLU A 30 2.05 -10.03 13.45
N TYR A 31 3.26 -9.48 13.65
CA TYR A 31 3.65 -8.14 13.15
C TYR A 31 4.32 -8.10 11.78
N SER A 32 4.96 -9.19 11.33
CA SER A 32 5.68 -9.21 10.05
C SER A 32 4.77 -8.88 8.88
N THR A 33 3.53 -9.34 8.98
CA THR A 33 2.52 -9.31 7.94
C THR A 33 1.92 -7.92 7.69
N PRO A 34 1.47 -7.16 8.73
CA PRO A 34 1.03 -5.78 8.54
C PRO A 34 2.17 -4.82 8.15
N VAL A 35 3.39 -5.02 8.66
CA VAL A 35 4.53 -4.19 8.26
C VAL A 35 4.86 -4.41 6.77
N LEU A 36 4.85 -5.66 6.31
CA LEU A 36 5.08 -6.01 4.91
C LEU A 36 4.04 -5.38 3.98
N GLY A 37 2.77 -5.34 4.39
CA GLY A 37 1.73 -4.75 3.56
C GLY A 37 1.80 -3.22 3.48
N ILE A 38 2.23 -2.51 4.55
CA ILE A 38 2.50 -1.07 4.47
C ILE A 38 3.71 -0.78 3.56
N ILE A 39 4.76 -1.59 3.64
CA ILE A 39 5.92 -1.50 2.75
C ILE A 39 5.49 -1.71 1.30
N PHE A 40 4.63 -2.70 1.04
CA PHE A 40 4.05 -2.95 -0.27
C PHE A 40 3.24 -1.74 -0.78
N LEU A 41 2.34 -1.17 0.03
CA LEU A 41 1.57 0.02 -0.34
C LEU A 41 2.49 1.19 -0.70
N LYS A 42 3.55 1.41 0.09
CA LYS A 42 4.53 2.45 -0.19
C LYS A 42 5.30 2.20 -1.49
N PHE A 43 5.67 0.95 -1.74
CA PHE A 43 6.33 0.54 -2.98
C PHE A 43 5.43 0.77 -4.19
N ALA A 44 4.18 0.32 -4.12
CA ALA A 44 3.20 0.45 -5.19
C ALA A 44 2.89 1.93 -5.49
N ASP A 45 2.69 2.76 -4.45
CA ASP A 45 2.50 4.21 -4.58
C ASP A 45 3.69 4.90 -5.25
N ASN A 46 4.91 4.61 -4.79
CA ASN A 46 6.11 5.19 -5.38
C ASN A 46 6.27 4.80 -6.86
N ASN A 47 5.96 3.55 -7.21
CA ASN A 47 6.07 3.08 -8.59
C ASN A 47 5.01 3.71 -9.50
N TYR A 48 3.76 3.79 -9.03
CA TYR A 48 2.68 4.44 -9.76
C TYR A 48 2.98 5.92 -9.97
N ARG A 49 3.37 6.66 -8.92
CA ARG A 49 3.67 8.11 -9.01
C ARG A 49 4.79 8.44 -9.99
N ARG A 50 5.77 7.53 -10.17
CA ARG A 50 6.83 7.70 -11.19
C ARG A 50 6.28 7.68 -12.62
N HIS A 51 5.23 6.91 -12.87
CA HIS A 51 4.64 6.71 -14.20
C HIS A 51 3.34 7.50 -14.40
N GLU A 52 2.78 8.09 -13.34
CA GLU A 52 1.47 8.76 -13.35
C GLU A 52 1.32 9.81 -14.44
N LYS A 53 2.37 10.62 -14.68
CA LYS A 53 2.35 11.60 -15.78
C LYS A 53 2.22 10.95 -17.15
N GLU A 54 2.91 9.83 -17.37
CA GLU A 54 2.85 9.10 -18.64
C GLU A 54 1.52 8.38 -18.81
N ILE A 55 1.00 7.79 -17.72
CA ILE A 55 -0.32 7.15 -17.67
C ILE A 55 -1.40 8.16 -18.05
N LEU A 56 -1.42 9.33 -17.41
CA LEU A 56 -2.40 10.38 -17.69
C LEU A 56 -2.28 10.93 -19.11
N ALA A 57 -1.06 11.13 -19.60
CA ALA A 57 -0.82 11.60 -20.96
C ALA A 57 -1.32 10.59 -22.01
N GLU A 58 -1.09 9.29 -21.78
CA GLU A 58 -1.57 8.25 -22.67
C GLU A 58 -3.09 8.08 -22.59
N PHE A 59 -3.66 8.16 -21.39
CA PHE A 59 -5.11 8.14 -21.18
C PHE A 59 -5.81 9.26 -21.94
N GLU A 60 -5.39 10.52 -21.75
CA GLU A 60 -5.98 11.67 -22.45
C GLU A 60 -5.76 11.62 -23.97
N LYS A 61 -4.65 11.02 -24.44
CA LYS A 61 -4.40 10.81 -25.86
C LYS A 61 -5.33 9.77 -26.49
N LEU A 62 -5.70 8.73 -25.75
CA LEU A 62 -6.53 7.62 -26.24
C LEU A 62 -8.03 7.88 -26.07
N LYS A 63 -8.40 8.76 -25.15
CA LYS A 63 -9.78 9.15 -24.85
C LYS A 63 -10.53 9.60 -26.11
N GLY A 64 -11.71 9.03 -26.35
CA GLY A 64 -12.53 9.30 -27.54
C GLY A 64 -11.93 8.82 -28.87
N SER A 65 -10.82 8.06 -28.84
CA SER A 65 -10.23 7.44 -30.04
C SER A 65 -10.72 6.00 -30.22
N ARG A 66 -10.48 5.42 -31.40
CA ARG A 66 -10.74 3.98 -31.64
C ARG A 66 -9.92 3.02 -30.75
N ARG A 67 -8.90 3.54 -30.07
CA ARG A 67 -8.01 2.80 -29.17
C ARG A 67 -8.17 3.26 -27.71
N GLU A 68 -9.34 3.81 -27.38
CA GLU A 68 -9.67 4.18 -26.00
C GLU A 68 -9.47 2.98 -25.07
N LYS A 69 -8.82 3.25 -23.93
CA LYS A 69 -8.55 2.27 -22.88
C LYS A 69 -8.86 2.90 -21.52
N PRO A 70 -9.35 2.11 -20.55
CA PRO A 70 -9.45 2.54 -19.16
C PRO A 70 -8.08 2.94 -18.60
N ILE A 71 -8.05 3.90 -17.66
CA ILE A 71 -6.80 4.38 -17.05
C ILE A 71 -6.09 3.27 -16.27
N GLU A 72 -6.86 2.36 -15.68
CA GLU A 72 -6.36 1.20 -14.94
C GLU A 72 -5.55 0.25 -15.84
N GLU A 73 -6.01 -0.02 -17.06
CA GLU A 73 -5.29 -0.88 -18.00
C GLU A 73 -3.98 -0.23 -18.43
N ILE A 74 -4.00 1.07 -18.74
CA ILE A 74 -2.79 1.82 -19.10
C ILE A 74 -1.80 1.82 -17.93
N ALA A 75 -2.27 2.02 -16.70
CA ALA A 75 -1.43 2.00 -15.52
C ALA A 75 -0.77 0.63 -15.27
N ILE A 76 -1.54 -0.45 -15.43
CA ILE A 76 -1.04 -1.82 -15.33
C ILE A 76 0.00 -2.09 -16.43
N GLU A 77 -0.25 -1.70 -17.68
CA GLU A 77 0.71 -1.85 -18.78
C GLU A 77 2.02 -1.09 -18.53
N LYS A 78 1.95 0.09 -17.89
CA LYS A 78 3.13 0.95 -17.64
C LYS A 78 3.96 0.54 -16.44
N CYS A 79 3.30 0.24 -15.33
CA CYS A 79 3.99 0.06 -14.04
C CYS A 79 3.53 -1.17 -13.26
N GLY A 80 2.57 -1.93 -13.78
CA GLY A 80 2.09 -3.17 -13.18
C GLY A 80 1.10 -2.98 -12.04
N PHE A 81 0.65 -1.75 -11.76
CA PHE A 81 -0.33 -1.44 -10.72
C PHE A 81 -1.24 -0.31 -11.18
N TYR A 82 -2.50 -0.37 -10.74
CA TYR A 82 -3.38 0.79 -10.71
C TYR A 82 -3.74 1.12 -9.26
N LEU A 83 -3.55 2.37 -8.85
CA LEU A 83 -3.85 2.81 -7.50
C LEU A 83 -4.92 3.91 -7.54
N PRO A 84 -6.16 3.61 -7.10
CA PRO A 84 -7.15 4.66 -6.87
C PRO A 84 -6.73 5.56 -5.70
N GLU A 85 -7.37 6.72 -5.57
CA GLU A 85 -6.99 7.74 -4.59
C GLU A 85 -6.96 7.21 -3.15
N ASN A 86 -7.97 6.41 -2.78
CA ASN A 86 -8.08 5.80 -1.46
C ASN A 86 -6.98 4.75 -1.16
N ALA A 87 -6.29 4.25 -2.18
CA ALA A 87 -5.15 3.34 -2.04
C ALA A 87 -3.78 4.06 -2.06
N ARG A 88 -3.76 5.38 -2.26
CA ARG A 88 -2.52 6.17 -2.27
C ARG A 88 -1.97 6.32 -0.86
N TYR A 89 -0.65 6.24 -0.75
CA TYR A 89 0.01 6.36 0.56
C TYR A 89 -0.23 7.73 1.20
N ALA A 90 -0.31 8.80 0.39
CA ALA A 90 -0.61 10.14 0.89
C ALA A 90 -2.01 10.19 1.51
N HIS A 91 -3.01 9.60 0.86
CA HIS A 91 -4.38 9.52 1.39
C HIS A 91 -4.40 8.82 2.74
N LEU A 92 -3.81 7.61 2.83
CA LEU A 92 -3.77 6.83 4.07
C LEU A 92 -3.03 7.55 5.21
N ARG A 93 -1.95 8.26 4.89
CA ARG A 93 -1.16 9.02 5.88
C ARG A 93 -1.93 10.25 6.39
N ASP A 94 -2.71 10.88 5.53
CA ASP A 94 -3.39 12.14 5.83
C ASP A 94 -4.82 11.90 6.40
N LEU A 95 -5.18 10.64 6.67
CA LEU A 95 -6.44 10.29 7.34
C LEU A 95 -6.52 10.90 8.76
N PRO A 96 -7.70 11.39 9.17
CA PRO A 96 -7.90 11.88 10.54
C PRO A 96 -7.65 10.78 11.59
N GLU A 97 -7.17 11.16 12.78
CA GLU A 97 -6.92 10.19 13.88
C GLU A 97 -8.17 9.40 14.31
N GLN A 98 -9.37 9.97 14.10
CA GLN A 98 -10.64 9.30 14.38
C GLN A 98 -11.06 8.26 13.32
N GLU A 99 -10.36 8.17 12.18
CA GLU A 99 -10.63 7.14 11.17
C GLU A 99 -9.86 5.85 11.47
N ASP A 100 -10.52 4.72 11.17
CA ASP A 100 -9.94 3.40 11.33
C ASP A 100 -8.90 3.16 10.21
N ILE A 101 -7.66 3.53 10.50
CA ILE A 101 -6.50 3.35 9.60
C ILE A 101 -6.31 1.88 9.18
N VAL A 102 -6.66 0.93 10.05
CA VAL A 102 -6.55 -0.50 9.80
C VAL A 102 -7.53 -0.90 8.71
N LYS A 103 -8.79 -0.47 8.84
CA LYS A 103 -9.83 -0.66 7.84
C LYS A 103 -9.48 0.05 6.52
N ALA A 104 -8.92 1.25 6.57
CA ALA A 104 -8.52 1.98 5.38
C ALA A 104 -7.39 1.28 4.62
N ILE A 105 -6.39 0.74 5.33
CA ILE A 105 -5.32 -0.07 4.74
C ILE A 105 -5.89 -1.34 4.09
N LYS A 106 -6.84 -2.02 4.72
CA LYS A 106 -7.51 -3.19 4.12
C LYS A 106 -8.21 -2.83 2.82
N ILE A 107 -9.00 -1.76 2.82
CA ILE A 107 -9.71 -1.28 1.64
C ILE A 107 -8.71 -0.93 0.52
N ALA A 108 -7.61 -0.25 0.85
CA ALA A 108 -6.56 0.06 -0.11
C ALA A 108 -5.97 -1.19 -0.78
N MET A 109 -5.76 -2.27 -0.02
CA MET A 109 -5.27 -3.54 -0.56
C MET A 109 -6.30 -4.25 -1.43
N GLU A 110 -7.56 -4.29 -1.01
CA GLU A 110 -8.65 -4.87 -1.80
C GLU A 110 -8.81 -4.15 -3.15
N GLU A 111 -8.69 -2.82 -3.16
CA GLU A 111 -8.72 -2.04 -4.40
C GLU A 111 -7.53 -2.36 -5.31
N ILE A 112 -6.31 -2.54 -4.77
CA ILE A 112 -5.17 -2.94 -5.59
C ILE A 112 -5.36 -4.34 -6.19
N GLU A 113 -5.87 -5.31 -5.42
CA GLU A 113 -6.14 -6.67 -5.90
C GLU A 113 -7.22 -6.69 -6.99
N LYS A 114 -8.25 -5.85 -6.90
CA LYS A 114 -9.32 -5.75 -7.89
C LYS A 114 -8.81 -5.52 -9.31
N TYR A 115 -7.72 -4.75 -9.45
CA TYR A 115 -7.10 -4.44 -10.74
C TYR A 115 -5.91 -5.37 -11.06
N LYS A 116 -5.54 -6.26 -10.14
CA LYS A 116 -4.45 -7.23 -10.33
C LYS A 116 -4.83 -8.59 -9.75
N PRO A 117 -5.53 -9.44 -10.52
CA PRO A 117 -5.95 -10.77 -10.08
C PRO A 117 -4.79 -11.67 -9.62
N GLU A 118 -3.58 -11.45 -10.16
CA GLU A 118 -2.36 -12.15 -9.74
C GLU A 118 -1.98 -11.91 -8.26
N LEU A 119 -2.49 -10.85 -7.64
CA LEU A 119 -2.28 -10.53 -6.24
C LEU A 119 -3.44 -10.99 -5.34
N GLU A 120 -4.51 -11.56 -5.91
CA GLU A 120 -5.69 -11.97 -5.14
C GLU A 120 -5.30 -13.00 -4.07
N GLY A 121 -5.50 -12.64 -2.81
CA GLY A 121 -5.19 -13.51 -1.67
C GLY A 121 -3.71 -13.58 -1.30
N VAL A 122 -2.85 -12.79 -1.97
CA VAL A 122 -1.43 -12.63 -1.63
C VAL A 122 -1.24 -11.49 -0.63
N LEU A 123 -2.06 -10.43 -0.71
CA LEU A 123 -1.96 -9.32 0.23
C LEU A 123 -2.62 -9.69 1.56
N PRO A 124 -1.96 -9.39 2.69
CA PRO A 124 -2.51 -9.70 3.99
C PRO A 124 -3.68 -8.78 4.31
N LYS A 125 -4.90 -9.31 4.42
CA LYS A 125 -6.11 -8.50 4.65
C LYS A 125 -6.66 -8.66 6.07
N GLU A 126 -6.58 -9.87 6.60
CA GLU A 126 -7.23 -10.26 7.87
C GLU A 126 -6.29 -10.11 9.07
N GLU A 127 -4.98 -10.13 8.85
CA GLU A 127 -3.97 -9.95 9.90
C GLU A 127 -4.00 -8.53 10.49
N TYR A 128 -4.48 -7.55 9.72
CA TYR A 128 -4.64 -6.17 10.17
C TYR A 128 -5.72 -6.02 11.25
N PHE A 129 -6.84 -6.74 11.15
CA PHE A 129 -7.95 -6.61 12.11
C PHE A 129 -7.60 -7.08 13.53
N ARG A 130 -6.68 -8.05 13.67
CA ARG A 130 -6.25 -8.54 14.98
C ARG A 130 -5.57 -7.48 15.85
N PHE A 131 -5.06 -6.41 15.24
CA PHE A 131 -4.48 -5.28 15.97
C PHE A 131 -5.51 -4.37 16.62
N SER A 132 -6.74 -4.33 16.10
CA SER A 132 -7.83 -3.51 16.64
C SER A 132 -8.56 -4.20 17.81
N THR A 133 -8.67 -5.53 17.78
CA THR A 133 -9.45 -6.30 18.76
C THR A 133 -8.69 -6.61 20.05
N GLY A 134 -7.37 -6.41 20.09
CA GLY A 134 -6.55 -6.62 21.29
C GLY A 134 -6.56 -5.47 22.30
N SER A 135 -7.14 -4.31 21.95
CA SER A 135 -7.13 -3.12 22.80
C SER A 135 -8.27 -3.06 23.82
N GLU A 136 -9.26 -3.96 23.72
CA GLU A 136 -10.47 -3.94 24.57
C GLU A 136 -10.49 -5.01 25.68
N GLU A 137 -9.52 -5.93 25.73
CA GLU A 137 -9.52 -7.02 26.72
C GLU A 137 -8.60 -6.79 27.93
N ASN A 138 -8.29 -5.52 28.23
CA ASN A 138 -7.60 -5.13 29.47
C ASN A 138 -8.24 -3.85 30.06
N ARG A 139 -9.46 -3.98 30.58
CA ARG A 139 -10.06 -3.07 31.55
C ARG A 139 -10.81 -3.85 32.63
#